data_AF-A0A961GDV0-F1
#
_entry.id   AF-A0A961GDV0-F1
#
_cell.length_a   1.000
_cell.length_b   1.000
_cell.length_c   1.000
_cell.angle_alpha   90.00
_cell.angle_beta   90.00
_cell.angle_gamma   90.00
#
_symmetry.space_group_name_H-M   'P 1'
#
loop_
_entity.id
_entity.type
_entity.pdbx_description
1 polymer ?
#
loop_
_entity_poly.entity_id
_entity_poly.type
_entity_poly.pdbx_seq_one_letter_code
_entity_poly.pdbx_strand_id
1 'polypeptide(L)'
;MTATQQAAVDTTWVAPSWEDVVRQHSARVYRLAYRLTGNPHDAEDLTHDVFIRVFRSLDSYQPGTFEGWLHRITTNLFLDRMRRRQRIRFDALAEDAAARLPSREIGPEQSYDERTFDDDVQRALDALAPEFRAAVVLCDIEGLS
;
A
#
# COMPACT_ATOMS: atom_id res chain seq x y z
N MET A 1 34.21 30.59 35.92
CA MET A 1 33.63 30.56 34.55
C MET A 1 33.86 29.19 33.97
N THR A 2 33.04 28.21 34.34
CA THR A 2 33.11 26.82 33.85
C THR A 2 32.11 26.69 32.71
N ALA A 3 32.62 26.59 31.49
CA ALA A 3 31.85 26.26 30.31
C ALA A 3 31.49 24.76 30.36
N THR A 4 30.22 24.46 30.59
CA THR A 4 29.67 23.11 30.40
C THR A 4 29.61 22.86 28.89
N GLN A 5 30.55 22.05 28.38
CA GLN A 5 30.50 21.56 27.01
C GLN A 5 29.51 20.39 26.96
N GLN A 6 28.31 20.65 26.47
CA GLN A 6 27.32 19.64 26.13
C GLN A 6 27.86 18.86 24.92
N ALA A 7 28.28 17.61 25.13
CA ALA A 7 28.61 16.70 24.04
C ALA A 7 27.32 16.31 23.33
N ALA A 8 27.16 16.75 22.08
CA ALA A 8 26.11 16.28 21.20
C ALA A 8 26.34 14.79 20.94
N VAL A 9 25.37 13.95 21.31
CA VAL A 9 25.39 12.52 20.99
C VAL A 9 25.11 12.41 19.49
N ASP A 10 26.17 12.26 18.69
CA ASP A 10 26.05 11.85 17.29
C ASP A 10 25.38 10.47 17.26
N THR A 11 24.06 10.49 17.08
CA THR A 11 23.27 9.27 16.99
C THR A 11 23.46 8.74 15.57
N THR A 12 24.55 8.01 15.34
CA THR A 12 24.78 7.31 14.06
C THR A 12 23.61 6.37 13.83
N TRP A 13 22.72 6.73 12.90
CA TRP A 13 21.60 5.90 12.52
C TRP A 13 22.10 4.58 11.95
N VAL A 14 21.56 3.47 12.47
CA VAL A 14 21.82 2.13 11.97
C VAL A 14 20.57 1.69 11.21
N ALA A 15 20.74 1.30 9.94
CA ALA A 15 19.64 0.77 9.15
C ALA A 15 19.05 -0.49 9.80
N PRO A 16 17.72 -0.63 9.87
CA PRO A 16 17.10 -1.85 10.36
C PRO A 16 17.45 -3.02 9.43
N SER A 17 17.57 -4.23 9.99
CA SER A 17 17.80 -5.42 9.16
C SER A 17 16.59 -5.67 8.25
N TRP A 18 16.83 -6.26 7.08
CA TRP A 18 15.78 -6.64 6.15
C TRP A 18 14.73 -7.57 6.81
N GLU A 19 15.19 -8.54 7.59
CA GLU A 19 14.30 -9.47 8.29
C GLU A 19 13.39 -8.77 9.29
N ASP A 20 13.91 -7.79 10.03
CA ASP A 20 13.11 -7.00 10.96
C ASP A 20 12.06 -6.15 10.23
N VAL A 21 12.44 -5.56 9.09
CA VAL A 21 11.52 -4.79 8.25
C VAL A 21 10.36 -5.66 7.77
N VAL A 22 10.65 -6.84 7.20
CA VAL A 22 9.61 -7.75 6.70
C VAL A 22 8.72 -8.23 7.83
N ARG A 23 9.32 -8.66 8.95
CA ARG A 23 8.57 -9.18 10.11
C ARG A 23 7.63 -8.14 10.70
N GLN A 24 8.07 -6.89 10.81
CA GLN A 24 7.29 -5.82 11.44
C GLN A 24 6.22 -5.24 10.51
N HIS A 25 6.49 -5.16 9.20
CA HIS A 25 5.65 -4.39 8.30
C HIS A 25 4.81 -5.21 7.31
N SER A 26 5.10 -6.50 7.10
CA SER A 26 4.39 -7.35 6.12
C SER A 26 2.87 -7.32 6.27
N ALA A 27 2.36 -7.57 7.47
CA ALA A 27 0.92 -7.58 7.72
C ALA A 27 0.27 -6.20 7.50
N ARG A 28 0.97 -5.10 7.81
CA ARG A 28 0.46 -3.73 7.60
C ARG A 28 0.44 -3.38 6.12
N VAL A 29 1.51 -3.67 5.38
CA VAL A 29 1.58 -3.46 3.93
C VAL A 29 0.50 -4.28 3.23
N TYR A 30 0.32 -5.54 3.61
CA TYR A 30 -0.71 -6.39 3.01
C TYR A 30 -2.12 -5.83 3.23
N ARG A 31 -2.45 -5.41 4.46
CA ARG A 31 -3.76 -4.80 4.74
C ARG A 31 -3.98 -3.51 3.97
N LEU A 32 -2.97 -2.66 3.85
CA LEU A 32 -3.02 -1.45 3.02
C LEU A 32 -3.23 -1.81 1.56
N ALA A 33 -2.43 -2.74 1.02
CA ALA A 33 -2.56 -3.21 -0.35
C ALA A 33 -3.95 -3.79 -0.62
N TYR A 34 -4.51 -4.56 0.31
CA TYR A 34 -5.86 -5.12 0.20
C TYR A 34 -6.94 -4.04 0.17
N ARG A 35 -6.89 -3.05 1.07
CA ARG A 35 -7.84 -1.91 1.05
C ARG A 35 -7.75 -1.11 -0.24
N LEU A 36 -6.56 -1.01 -0.84
CA LEU A 36 -6.36 -0.34 -2.12
C LEU A 36 -6.89 -1.16 -3.30
N THR A 37 -6.62 -2.48 -3.35
CA THR A 37 -6.92 -3.30 -4.52
C THR A 37 -8.28 -3.98 -4.50
N GLY A 38 -8.85 -4.24 -3.32
CA GLY A 38 -10.11 -4.98 -3.14
C GLY A 38 -10.06 -6.47 -3.53
N ASN A 39 -8.88 -7.02 -3.82
CA ASN A 39 -8.70 -8.40 -4.26
C ASN A 39 -7.44 -9.02 -3.61
N PRO A 40 -7.55 -10.20 -2.95
CA PRO A 40 -6.42 -10.86 -2.32
C PRO A 40 -5.20 -11.05 -3.24
N HIS A 41 -5.41 -11.51 -4.49
CA HIS A 41 -4.31 -11.76 -5.42
C HIS A 41 -3.58 -10.48 -5.82
N ASP A 42 -4.33 -9.43 -6.14
CA ASP A 42 -3.73 -8.13 -6.50
C ASP A 42 -3.01 -7.51 -5.29
N ALA A 43 -3.50 -7.76 -4.07
CA ALA A 43 -2.89 -7.32 -2.82
C ALA A 43 -1.56 -8.04 -2.52
N GLU A 44 -1.51 -9.36 -2.73
CA GLU A 44 -0.28 -10.17 -2.63
C GLU A 44 0.78 -9.65 -3.61
N ASP A 45 0.41 -9.47 -4.88
CA ASP A 45 1.32 -8.97 -5.91
C ASP A 45 1.83 -7.55 -5.58
N LEU A 46 0.94 -6.66 -5.15
CA LEU A 46 1.34 -5.30 -4.77
C LEU A 46 2.27 -5.32 -3.54
N THR A 47 1.99 -6.19 -2.57
CA THR A 47 2.84 -6.37 -1.38
C THR A 47 4.24 -6.83 -1.76
N HIS A 48 4.35 -7.81 -2.66
CA HIS A 48 5.64 -8.25 -3.18
C HIS A 48 6.40 -7.12 -3.89
N ASP A 49 5.74 -6.38 -4.78
CA ASP A 49 6.34 -5.24 -5.48
C ASP A 49 6.85 -4.16 -4.50
N VAL A 50 6.09 -3.88 -3.43
CA VAL A 50 6.50 -2.96 -2.36
C VAL A 50 7.78 -3.44 -1.69
N PHE A 51 7.82 -4.70 -1.25
CA PHE A 51 8.98 -5.23 -0.55
C PHE A 51 10.23 -5.31 -1.44
N ILE A 52 10.08 -5.62 -2.74
CA ILE A 52 11.17 -5.52 -3.72
C ILE A 52 11.69 -4.08 -3.82
N ARG A 53 10.79 -3.10 -3.86
CA ARG A 53 11.16 -1.66 -3.96
C ARG A 53 11.83 -1.16 -2.68
N VAL A 54 11.37 -1.61 -1.52
CA VAL A 54 11.96 -1.31 -0.21
C VAL A 54 13.35 -1.92 -0.11
N PHE A 55 13.51 -3.20 -0.42
CA PHE A 55 14.80 -3.89 -0.39
C PHE A 55 15.86 -3.14 -1.22
N ARG A 56 15.51 -2.74 -2.44
CA ARG A 56 16.40 -1.98 -3.35
C ARG A 56 16.73 -0.55 -2.90
N SER A 57 16.07 -0.03 -1.88
CA SER A 57 16.24 1.37 -1.43
C SER A 57 16.42 1.51 0.07
N LEU A 58 16.55 0.40 0.78
CA LEU A 58 16.79 0.39 2.21
C LEU A 58 18.18 0.95 2.53
N ASP A 59 19.17 0.64 1.70
CA ASP A 59 20.56 1.11 1.86
C ASP A 59 20.73 2.63 1.70
N SER A 60 19.82 3.28 0.97
CA SER A 60 19.82 4.73 0.75
C SER A 60 18.76 5.47 1.55
N TYR A 61 17.99 4.76 2.37
CA TYR A 61 16.99 5.36 3.23
C TYR A 61 17.67 6.21 4.32
N GLN A 62 17.21 7.45 4.46
CA GLN A 62 17.65 8.33 5.54
C GLN A 62 16.61 8.31 6.67
N PRO A 63 17.06 8.38 7.94
CA PRO A 63 16.17 8.36 9.08
C PRO A 63 15.08 9.44 9.00
N GLY A 64 13.84 8.98 9.11
CA GLY A 64 12.59 9.72 9.08
C GLY A 64 11.44 8.79 9.48
N THR A 65 10.19 9.12 9.10
CA THR A 65 9.05 8.23 9.31
C THR A 65 9.04 7.07 8.31
N PHE A 66 9.60 5.93 8.72
CA PHE A 66 9.66 4.71 7.92
C PHE A 66 8.27 4.29 7.43
N GLU A 67 7.26 4.45 8.28
CA GLU A 67 5.86 4.19 7.96
C GLU A 67 5.35 5.08 6.82
N GLY A 68 5.57 6.39 6.89
CA GLY A 68 5.19 7.32 5.82
C GLY A 68 5.92 7.03 4.50
N TRP A 69 7.18 6.60 4.57
CA TRP A 69 7.93 6.14 3.40
C TRP A 69 7.32 4.88 2.78
N LEU A 70 6.94 3.91 3.60
CA LEU A 70 6.32 2.65 3.16
C LEU A 70 4.92 2.87 2.57
N HIS A 71 4.12 3.75 3.18
CA HIS A 71 2.83 4.20 2.64
C HIS A 71 3.03 4.84 1.27
N ARG A 72 4.00 5.75 1.13
CA ARG A 72 4.30 6.41 -0.15
C ARG A 72 4.70 5.40 -1.23
N ILE A 73 5.56 4.43 -0.92
CA ILE A 73 5.94 3.38 -1.88
C ILE A 73 4.70 2.59 -2.32
N THR A 74 3.89 2.15 -1.36
CA THR A 74 2.69 1.32 -1.60
C THR A 74 1.67 2.06 -2.48
N THR A 75 1.33 3.30 -2.11
CA THR A 75 0.37 4.11 -2.84
C THR A 75 0.86 4.47 -4.24
N ASN A 76 2.15 4.81 -4.41
CA ASN A 76 2.71 5.11 -5.72
C ASN A 76 2.65 3.89 -6.65
N LEU A 77 3.02 2.71 -6.17
CA LEU A 77 2.95 1.47 -6.96
C LEU A 77 1.50 1.14 -7.34
N PHE A 78 0.55 1.31 -6.42
CA PHE A 78 -0.87 1.14 -6.70
C PHE A 78 -1.36 2.08 -7.80
N LEU A 79 -1.11 3.39 -7.66
CA LEU A 79 -1.53 4.39 -8.63
C LEU A 79 -0.89 4.17 -10.00
N ASP A 80 0.39 3.81 -10.04
CA ASP A 80 1.07 3.48 -11.29
C ASP A 80 0.46 2.25 -11.96
N ARG A 81 0.10 1.21 -11.19
CA ARG A 81 -0.59 0.03 -11.71
C ARG A 81 -1.97 0.40 -12.28
N MET A 82 -2.73 1.26 -11.60
CA MET A 82 -4.04 1.71 -12.07
C MET A 82 -3.95 2.57 -13.34
N ARG A 83 -3.00 3.51 -13.41
CA ARG A 83 -2.73 4.31 -14.62
C ARG A 83 -2.35 3.44 -15.82
N ARG A 84 -1.49 2.43 -15.61
CA ARG A 84 -1.11 1.47 -16.66
C ARG A 84 -2.31 0.66 -17.14
N ARG A 85 -3.15 0.16 -16.21
CA ARG A 85 -4.35 -0.59 -16.54
C ARG A 85 -5.36 0.26 -17.32
N GLN A 86 -5.54 1.52 -16.93
CA GLN A 86 -6.40 2.46 -17.65
C GLN A 86 -5.87 2.67 -19.08
N ARG A 87 -4.56 2.90 -19.25
CA ARG A 87 -3.96 3.07 -20.58
C ARG A 87 -4.13 1.84 -21.47
N ILE A 88 -3.85 0.64 -20.95
CA ILE A 88 -4.06 -0.62 -21.70
C ILE A 88 -5.53 -0.78 -22.08
N ARG A 89 -6.48 -0.42 -21.20
CA ARG A 89 -7.91 -0.46 -21.54
C ARG A 89 -8.26 0.53 -22.64
N PHE A 90 -7.70 1.73 -22.64
CA PHE A 90 -7.91 2.69 -23.73
C PHE A 90 -7.31 2.21 -25.05
N ASP A 91 -6.09 1.67 -25.03
CA ASP A 91 -5.43 1.11 -26.20
C ASP A 91 -6.24 -0.10 -26.75
N ALA A 92 -6.71 -1.00 -25.88
CA ALA A 92 -7.54 -2.14 -26.25
C ALA A 92 -8.96 -1.75 -26.73
N LEU A 93 -9.56 -0.68 -26.19
CA LEU A 93 -10.84 -0.17 -26.68
C LEU A 93 -10.71 0.57 -28.02
N ALA A 94 -9.52 1.12 -28.32
CA ALA A 94 -9.21 1.70 -29.61
C ALA A 94 -9.01 0.61 -30.70
N GLU A 95 -8.59 -0.60 -30.30
CA GLU A 95 -8.43 -1.75 -31.20
C GLU A 95 -9.66 -2.69 -31.26
N ASP A 96 -10.44 -2.82 -30.18
CA ASP A 96 -11.57 -3.76 -30.07
C ASP A 96 -12.81 -3.12 -29.42
N ALA A 97 -13.79 -2.72 -30.25
CA ALA A 97 -15.11 -2.27 -29.81
C ALA A 97 -16.05 -3.41 -29.31
N ALA A 98 -15.55 -4.62 -29.04
CA ALA A 98 -16.41 -5.77 -28.72
C ALA A 98 -15.76 -6.83 -27.81
N ALA A 99 -15.86 -6.65 -26.48
CA ALA A 99 -16.05 -7.74 -25.52
C ALA A 99 -16.19 -7.17 -24.09
N ARG A 100 -17.42 -7.08 -23.58
CA ARG A 100 -17.65 -6.96 -22.14
C ARG A 100 -17.54 -8.36 -21.54
N LEU A 101 -16.54 -8.60 -20.69
CA LEU A 101 -16.59 -9.69 -19.73
C LEU A 101 -17.02 -9.14 -18.36
N PRO A 102 -18.02 -9.75 -17.69
CA PRO A 102 -18.17 -9.60 -16.26
C PRO A 102 -17.12 -10.46 -15.52
N SER A 103 -16.47 -9.87 -14.52
CA SER A 103 -15.85 -10.57 -13.38
C SER A 103 -16.90 -10.62 -12.27
N ARG A 104 -16.98 -11.56 -11.33
CA ARG A 104 -16.17 -12.72 -10.89
C ARG A 104 -17.14 -13.51 -9.97
N GLU A 105 -17.13 -14.83 -9.99
CA GLU A 105 -17.69 -15.62 -8.89
C GLU A 105 -16.56 -16.04 -7.95
N ILE A 106 -16.71 -15.79 -6.64
CA ILE A 106 -15.97 -16.46 -5.57
C ILE A 106 -16.98 -16.77 -4.45
N GLY A 107 -17.07 -18.06 -4.09
CA GLY A 107 -17.98 -18.60 -3.07
C GLY A 107 -17.45 -18.52 -1.62
N PRO A 108 -18.28 -18.94 -0.64
CA PRO A 108 -18.19 -18.62 0.81
C PRO A 108 -17.22 -19.58 1.53
N GLU A 109 -16.79 -19.47 2.80
CA GLU A 109 -17.25 -18.91 4.08
C GLU A 109 -15.99 -18.64 4.93
N GLN A 110 -16.10 -17.87 6.03
CA GLN A 110 -15.51 -18.14 7.38
C GLN A 110 -15.14 -16.84 8.12
N SER A 111 -16.12 -16.07 8.61
CA SER A 111 -16.10 -15.21 9.83
C SER A 111 -17.13 -14.08 9.66
N TYR A 112 -18.37 -14.28 10.09
CA TYR A 112 -19.54 -13.57 9.55
C TYR A 112 -19.83 -12.16 10.09
N ASP A 113 -19.35 -11.77 11.27
CA ASP A 113 -19.82 -10.50 11.88
C ASP A 113 -18.88 -9.29 11.68
N GLU A 114 -17.56 -9.49 11.60
CA GLU A 114 -16.61 -8.39 11.30
C GLU A 114 -16.43 -8.17 9.78
N ARG A 115 -16.59 -9.23 8.97
CA ARG A 115 -16.42 -9.16 7.50
C ARG A 115 -17.54 -8.43 6.78
N THR A 116 -18.78 -8.48 7.28
CA THR A 116 -19.88 -7.78 6.61
C THR A 116 -19.65 -6.26 6.57
N PHE A 117 -19.10 -5.69 7.66
CA PHE A 117 -18.71 -4.29 7.69
C PHE A 117 -17.48 -4.02 6.80
N ASP A 118 -16.50 -4.91 6.79
CA ASP A 118 -15.31 -4.82 5.92
C ASP A 118 -15.67 -4.92 4.42
N ASP A 119 -16.66 -5.74 4.05
CA ASP A 119 -17.12 -5.92 2.66
C ASP A 119 -17.88 -4.69 2.16
N ASP A 120 -18.73 -4.09 3.00
CA ASP A 120 -19.46 -2.85 2.66
C ASP A 120 -18.49 -1.68 2.47
N VAL A 121 -17.51 -1.56 3.37
CA VAL A 121 -16.42 -0.58 3.26
C VAL A 121 -15.60 -0.85 2.00
N GLN A 122 -15.23 -2.10 1.73
CA GLN A 122 -14.45 -2.45 0.54
C GLN A 122 -15.22 -2.13 -0.75
N ARG A 123 -16.53 -2.42 -0.80
CA ARG A 123 -17.38 -2.05 -1.94
C ARG A 123 -17.47 -0.53 -2.12
N ALA A 124 -17.57 0.24 -1.04
CA ALA A 124 -17.57 1.68 -1.10
C ALA A 124 -16.23 2.23 -1.60
N LEU A 125 -15.11 1.70 -1.11
CA LEU A 125 -13.76 2.02 -1.60
C LEU A 125 -13.61 1.66 -3.09
N ASP A 126 -14.18 0.54 -3.51
CA ASP A 126 -14.10 0.07 -4.89
C ASP A 126 -14.85 0.96 -5.88
N ALA A 127 -15.88 1.66 -5.42
CA ALA A 127 -16.61 2.65 -6.21
C ALA A 127 -15.85 3.97 -6.42
N LEU A 128 -14.80 4.23 -5.63
CA LEU A 128 -13.99 5.44 -5.75
C LEU A 128 -12.97 5.34 -6.89
N ALA A 129 -12.68 6.48 -7.49
CA ALA A 129 -11.51 6.62 -8.35
C ALA A 129 -10.23 6.27 -7.56
N PRO A 130 -9.20 5.67 -8.19
CA PRO A 130 -8.00 5.19 -7.51
C PRO A 130 -7.33 6.23 -6.62
N GLU A 131 -7.28 7.49 -7.06
CA GLU A 131 -6.68 8.61 -6.33
C GLU A 131 -7.45 8.93 -5.04
N PHE A 132 -8.79 8.91 -5.11
CA PHE A 132 -9.63 9.15 -3.93
C PHE A 132 -9.64 7.97 -2.98
N ARG A 133 -9.63 6.74 -3.50
CA ARG A 133 -9.47 5.53 -2.70
C ARG A 133 -8.17 5.57 -1.90
N ALA A 134 -7.06 5.90 -2.58
CA ALA A 134 -5.76 6.02 -1.93
C ALA A 134 -5.77 7.08 -0.82
N ALA A 135 -6.39 8.24 -1.06
CA ALA A 135 -6.52 9.29 -0.04
C ALA A 135 -7.31 8.81 1.19
N VAL A 136 -8.49 8.21 0.98
CA VAL A 136 -9.35 7.72 2.07
C VAL A 136 -8.64 6.65 2.90
N VAL A 137 -8.01 5.67 2.25
CA VAL A 137 -7.30 4.58 2.94
C VAL A 137 -6.10 5.10 3.72
N LEU A 138 -5.37 6.10 3.21
CA LEU A 138 -4.27 6.72 3.94
C LEU A 138 -4.77 7.53 5.15
N CYS A 139 -5.86 8.28 5.02
CA CYS A 139 -6.44 9.03 6.13
C CYS A 139 -6.93 8.12 7.26
N ASP A 140 -7.56 6.98 6.92
CA ASP A 140 -7.99 5.95 7.87
C ASP A 140 -6.81 5.41 8.69
N ILE A 141 -5.67 5.17 8.04
CA ILE A 141 -4.46 4.64 8.68
C ILE A 141 -3.74 5.69 9.52
N GLU A 142 -3.70 6.95 9.07
CA GLU A 142 -3.05 8.04 9.80
C GLU A 142 -3.87 8.54 10.99
N GLY A 143 -5.10 8.05 11.17
CA GLY A 143 -5.92 8.32 12.36
C GLY A 143 -6.38 9.78 12.47
N LEU A 144 -6.51 10.47 11.34
CA LEU A 144 -7.08 11.82 11.31
C LEU A 144 -8.59 11.73 11.55
N SER A 145 -8.98 11.74 12.82
CA SER A 145 -10.34 12.04 13.27
C SER A 145 -10.45 13.45 13.82
#